data_AF-A0A2Z4GHC6-F1
#
_entry.id   AF-A0A2Z4GHC6-F1
#
_cell.length_a   1.000
_cell.length_b   1.000
_cell.length_c   1.000
_cell.angle_alpha   90.00
_cell.angle_beta   90.00
_cell.angle_gamma   90.00
#
_symmetry.space_group_name_H-M   'P 1'
#
loop_
_entity.id
_entity.type
_entity.pdbx_description
1 polymer ?
#
loop_
_entity_poly.entity_id
_entity_poly.type
_entity_poly.pdbx_seq_one_letter_code
_entity_poly.pdbx_strand_id
1 'polypeptide(L)'
;MTAQDFKDSLEIIGQEYSGAIPKKELFSLAKEFQNMSLEEVVSLLKSKNDDHRLGAVSVLDWKARDKKTTEKEKYEAFKTYLTHHEYINNWGMVDRAAPYVVGGYLFGKDKTPLYDLAKSQNPMERRTAIVSTYYFIRKNEIDDTFKIAEILVNDKEHFVQTAVGSWIREAGKRDEERLKLFLDKHAATMSRVTLRFAIEKFNPELRKYYLGLAK
;
A
#
# COMPACT_ATOMS: atom_id res chain seq x y z
N MET A 1 -5.27 -21.18 16.07
CA MET A 1 -4.87 -19.79 15.77
C MET A 1 -6.11 -19.02 15.37
N THR A 2 -6.82 -18.55 16.40
CA THR A 2 -8.01 -17.71 16.30
C THR A 2 -7.63 -16.23 16.41
N ALA A 3 -8.57 -15.33 16.13
CA ALA A 3 -8.42 -13.92 16.41
C ALA A 3 -8.27 -13.63 17.90
N GLN A 4 -8.86 -14.47 18.77
CA GLN A 4 -8.70 -14.33 20.21
C GLN A 4 -7.28 -14.70 20.64
N ASP A 5 -6.77 -15.84 20.19
CA ASP A 5 -5.38 -16.27 20.43
C ASP A 5 -4.37 -15.18 20.03
N PHE A 6 -4.62 -14.48 18.90
CA PHE A 6 -3.77 -13.38 18.44
C PHE A 6 -3.81 -12.18 19.39
N LYS A 7 -5.00 -11.79 19.85
CA LYS A 7 -5.17 -10.66 20.77
C LYS A 7 -4.50 -10.95 22.10
N ASP A 8 -4.70 -12.15 22.64
CA ASP A 8 -4.11 -12.58 23.91
C ASP A 8 -2.59 -12.59 23.81
N SER A 9 -2.04 -13.10 22.71
CA SER A 9 -0.59 -13.10 22.46
C SER A 9 -0.03 -11.69 22.33
N LEU A 10 -0.75 -10.79 21.65
CA LEU A 10 -0.33 -9.39 21.50
C LEU A 10 -0.40 -8.63 22.81
N GLU A 11 -1.38 -8.91 23.68
CA GLU A 11 -1.49 -8.33 25.01
C GLU A 11 -0.29 -8.72 25.89
N ILE A 12 0.10 -10.01 25.87
CA ILE A 12 1.30 -10.49 26.57
C ILE A 12 2.55 -9.75 26.09
N ILE A 13 2.75 -9.64 24.76
CA ILE A 13 3.87 -8.88 24.20
C ILE A 13 3.82 -7.42 24.66
N GLY A 14 2.62 -6.82 24.69
CA GLY A 14 2.43 -5.43 25.10
C GLY A 14 2.85 -5.15 26.53
N GLN A 15 2.79 -6.14 27.43
CA GLN A 15 3.23 -5.99 28.83
C GLN A 15 4.74 -5.77 28.96
N GLU A 16 5.53 -6.15 27.96
CA GLU A 16 6.99 -5.94 27.94
C GLU A 16 7.39 -4.49 27.61
N TYR A 17 6.43 -3.66 27.16
CA TYR A 17 6.69 -2.30 26.69
C TYR A 17 5.92 -1.27 27.51
N SER A 18 6.60 -0.19 27.88
CA SER A 18 5.99 0.95 28.58
C SER A 18 5.17 1.88 27.67
N GLY A 19 5.06 1.56 26.38
CA GLY A 19 4.41 2.39 25.36
C GLY A 19 3.84 1.55 24.23
N ALA A 20 3.78 2.12 23.02
CA ALA A 20 3.25 1.40 21.85
C ALA A 20 4.10 0.16 21.52
N ILE A 21 3.43 -0.93 21.14
CA ILE A 21 4.08 -2.17 20.72
C ILE A 21 4.95 -1.88 19.49
N PRO A 22 6.24 -2.26 19.49
CA PRO A 22 7.06 -2.10 18.31
C PRO A 22 6.45 -2.86 17.12
N LYS A 23 6.32 -2.20 15.96
CA LYS A 23 5.74 -2.81 14.75
C LYS A 23 6.41 -4.13 14.36
N LYS A 24 7.71 -4.28 14.66
CA LYS A 24 8.45 -5.52 14.42
C LYS A 24 7.87 -6.71 15.18
N GLU A 25 7.47 -6.53 16.44
CA GLU A 25 6.87 -7.59 17.26
C GLU A 25 5.50 -7.97 16.69
N LEU A 26 4.67 -6.98 16.40
CA LEU A 26 3.35 -7.20 15.78
C LEU A 26 3.46 -7.94 14.44
N PHE A 27 4.41 -7.56 13.57
CA PHE A 27 4.60 -8.24 12.29
C PHE A 27 5.17 -9.64 12.43
N SER A 28 5.98 -9.90 13.47
CA SER A 28 6.48 -11.23 13.80
C SER A 28 5.34 -12.12 14.29
N LEU A 29 4.52 -11.63 15.21
CA LEU A 29 3.32 -12.34 15.68
C LEU A 29 2.36 -12.64 14.50
N ALA A 30 2.07 -11.65 13.66
CA ALA A 30 1.22 -11.86 12.48
C ALA A 30 1.76 -12.94 11.52
N LYS A 31 3.08 -13.15 11.49
CA LYS A 31 3.68 -14.20 10.67
C LYS A 31 3.42 -15.60 11.25
N GLU A 32 3.50 -15.74 12.57
CA GLU A 32 3.15 -16.98 13.26
C GLU A 32 1.70 -17.36 12.97
N PHE A 33 0.83 -16.34 12.93
CA PHE A 33 -0.59 -16.46 12.64
C PHE A 33 -0.96 -16.46 11.14
N GLN A 34 0.00 -16.59 10.21
CA GLN A 34 -0.27 -16.52 8.75
C GLN A 34 -1.30 -17.55 8.24
N ASN A 35 -1.46 -18.66 8.96
CA ASN A 35 -2.42 -19.73 8.64
C ASN A 35 -3.79 -19.55 9.30
N MET A 36 -4.02 -18.44 10.02
CA MET A 36 -5.36 -18.05 10.50
C MET A 36 -6.37 -18.06 9.35
N SER A 37 -7.60 -18.50 9.63
CA SER A 37 -8.68 -18.50 8.64
C SER A 37 -9.10 -17.07 8.29
N LEU A 38 -9.73 -16.88 7.13
CA LEU A 38 -10.13 -15.53 6.71
C LEU A 38 -11.26 -14.97 7.57
N GLU A 39 -12.12 -15.83 8.11
CA GLU A 39 -13.17 -15.45 9.07
C GLU A 39 -12.57 -14.84 10.34
N GLU A 40 -11.52 -15.46 10.87
CA GLU A 40 -10.79 -14.97 12.04
C GLU A 40 -10.01 -13.68 11.71
N VAL A 41 -9.41 -13.59 10.52
CA VAL A 41 -8.76 -12.35 10.06
C VAL A 41 -9.78 -11.20 9.99
N VAL A 42 -10.98 -11.45 9.48
CA VAL A 42 -12.05 -10.43 9.43
C VAL A 42 -12.52 -10.06 10.83
N SER A 43 -12.66 -11.02 11.74
CA SER A 43 -12.97 -10.76 13.16
C SER A 43 -11.93 -9.85 13.81
N LEU A 44 -10.64 -10.09 13.52
CA LEU A 44 -9.54 -9.27 14.01
C LEU A 44 -9.54 -7.87 13.36
N LEU A 45 -9.81 -7.77 12.06
CA LEU A 45 -9.89 -6.53 11.31
C LEU A 45 -11.04 -5.62 11.77
N LYS A 46 -12.13 -6.19 12.28
CA LYS A 46 -13.27 -5.46 12.86
C LYS A 46 -13.02 -4.96 14.28
N SER A 47 -11.84 -5.21 14.85
CA SER A 47 -11.52 -4.77 16.20
C SER A 47 -11.40 -3.24 16.30
N LYS A 48 -11.79 -2.70 17.46
CA LYS A 48 -11.62 -1.28 17.79
C LYS A 48 -10.16 -0.89 17.99
N ASN A 49 -9.30 -1.84 18.36
CA ASN A 49 -7.88 -1.61 18.58
C ASN A 49 -7.11 -1.59 17.24
N ASP A 50 -6.29 -0.57 17.04
CA ASP A 50 -5.56 -0.33 15.79
C ASP A 50 -4.47 -1.38 15.52
N ASP A 51 -3.81 -1.88 16.57
CA ASP A 51 -2.78 -2.92 16.45
C ASP A 51 -3.40 -4.27 16.06
N HIS A 52 -4.62 -4.56 16.54
CA HIS A 52 -5.37 -5.73 16.06
C HIS A 52 -5.64 -5.63 14.55
N ARG A 53 -6.14 -4.47 14.08
CA ARG A 53 -6.40 -4.26 12.65
C ARG A 53 -5.12 -4.33 11.81
N LEU A 54 -4.03 -3.74 12.30
CA LEU A 54 -2.72 -3.84 11.66
C LEU A 54 -2.20 -5.29 11.64
N GLY A 55 -2.47 -6.06 12.68
CA GLY A 55 -2.21 -7.50 12.76
C GLY A 55 -2.96 -8.27 11.68
N ALA A 56 -4.26 -8.02 11.54
CA ALA A 56 -5.11 -8.66 10.53
C ALA A 56 -4.59 -8.45 9.10
N VAL A 57 -4.29 -7.21 8.70
CA VAL A 57 -3.72 -6.97 7.36
C VAL A 57 -2.31 -7.52 7.21
N SER A 58 -1.55 -7.63 8.30
CA SER A 58 -0.23 -8.28 8.29
C SER A 58 -0.33 -9.79 8.09
N VAL A 59 -1.35 -10.45 8.65
CA VAL A 59 -1.65 -11.86 8.40
C VAL A 59 -1.99 -12.08 6.93
N LEU A 60 -2.84 -11.22 6.34
CA LEU A 60 -3.14 -11.27 4.90
C LEU A 60 -1.88 -11.13 4.05
N ASP A 61 -1.00 -10.17 4.39
CA ASP A 61 0.28 -9.98 3.69
C ASP A 61 1.17 -11.21 3.77
N TRP A 62 1.34 -11.81 4.95
CA TRP A 62 2.16 -13.00 5.11
C TRP A 62 1.60 -14.19 4.33
N LYS A 63 0.28 -14.40 4.39
CA LYS A 63 -0.41 -15.41 3.58
C LYS A 63 -0.20 -15.15 2.07
N ALA A 64 -0.32 -13.92 1.59
CA ALA A 64 -0.11 -13.60 0.17
C ALA A 64 1.34 -13.79 -0.31
N ARG A 65 2.31 -13.71 0.60
CA ARG A 65 3.75 -13.91 0.30
C ARG A 65 4.18 -15.37 0.30
N ASP A 66 3.48 -16.22 1.04
CA ASP A 66 3.86 -17.62 1.15
C ASP A 66 3.71 -18.32 -0.22
N LYS A 67 4.80 -18.95 -0.66
CA LYS A 67 4.84 -19.72 -1.90
C LYS A 67 3.93 -20.95 -1.85
N LYS A 68 3.58 -21.41 -0.64
CA LYS A 68 2.69 -22.55 -0.42
C LYS A 68 1.21 -22.16 -0.52
N THR A 69 0.88 -20.88 -0.42
CA THR A 69 -0.49 -20.40 -0.54
C THR A 69 -0.98 -20.59 -1.97
N THR A 70 -2.10 -21.30 -2.08
CA THR A 70 -2.72 -21.64 -3.37
C THR A 70 -3.30 -20.40 -4.05
N GLU A 71 -3.50 -20.45 -5.37
CA GLU A 71 -4.14 -19.36 -6.11
C GLU A 71 -5.56 -19.06 -5.59
N LYS A 72 -6.30 -20.08 -5.14
CA LYS A 72 -7.62 -19.91 -4.52
C LYS A 72 -7.52 -19.11 -3.22
N GLU A 73 -6.58 -19.44 -2.34
CA GLU A 73 -6.39 -18.71 -1.08
C GLU A 73 -5.93 -17.27 -1.31
N LYS A 74 -5.07 -17.02 -2.31
CA LYS A 74 -4.67 -15.66 -2.69
C LYS A 74 -5.86 -14.86 -3.20
N TYR A 75 -6.72 -15.47 -4.02
CA TYR A 75 -7.95 -14.83 -4.47
C TYR A 75 -8.88 -14.47 -3.31
N GLU A 76 -9.09 -15.39 -2.37
CA GLU A 76 -9.94 -15.11 -1.21
C GLU A 76 -9.33 -14.04 -0.28
N ALA A 77 -8.01 -14.01 -0.11
CA ALA A 77 -7.32 -12.94 0.62
C ALA A 77 -7.46 -11.58 -0.09
N PHE A 78 -7.28 -11.54 -1.42
CA PHE A 78 -7.52 -10.36 -2.25
C PHE A 78 -8.95 -9.85 -2.11
N LYS A 79 -9.94 -10.74 -2.26
CA LYS A 79 -11.36 -10.40 -2.14
C LYS A 79 -11.67 -9.87 -0.73
N THR A 80 -11.18 -10.56 0.30
CA THR A 80 -11.35 -10.16 1.70
C THR A 80 -10.81 -8.76 1.98
N TYR A 81 -9.63 -8.43 1.43
CA TYR A 81 -9.02 -7.11 1.56
C TYR A 81 -9.90 -6.02 0.92
N LEU A 82 -10.42 -6.25 -0.29
CA LEU A 82 -11.24 -5.27 -1.00
C LEU A 82 -12.62 -5.07 -0.38
N THR A 83 -13.27 -6.15 0.07
CA THR A 83 -14.64 -6.06 0.60
C THR A 83 -14.73 -5.54 2.03
N HIS A 84 -13.60 -5.34 2.70
CA HIS A 84 -13.52 -4.84 4.09
C HIS A 84 -12.64 -3.60 4.20
N HIS A 85 -12.53 -2.84 3.10
CA HIS A 85 -11.66 -1.67 3.03
C HIS A 85 -12.05 -0.57 4.03
N GLU A 86 -13.33 -0.52 4.45
CA GLU A 86 -13.79 0.41 5.50
C GLU A 86 -13.02 0.28 6.83
N TYR A 87 -12.42 -0.87 7.10
CA TYR A 87 -11.57 -1.10 8.29
C TYR A 87 -10.08 -0.83 8.04
N ILE A 88 -9.67 -0.62 6.78
CA ILE A 88 -8.30 -0.33 6.33
C ILE A 88 -8.16 1.19 6.15
N ASN A 89 -8.32 1.90 7.25
CA ASN A 89 -8.51 3.35 7.26
C ASN A 89 -7.24 4.18 7.51
N ASN A 90 -6.05 3.55 7.49
CA ASN A 90 -4.78 4.28 7.58
C ASN A 90 -3.76 3.81 6.55
N TRP A 91 -2.87 4.72 6.20
CA TRP A 91 -1.86 4.53 5.16
C TRP A 91 -0.89 3.38 5.47
N GLY A 92 -0.59 3.14 6.76
CA GLY A 92 0.33 2.09 7.18
C GLY A 92 -0.22 0.68 6.93
N MET A 93 -1.52 0.48 7.12
CA MET A 93 -2.19 -0.78 6.79
C MET A 93 -2.19 -1.05 5.27
N VAL A 94 -2.42 0.00 4.47
CA VAL A 94 -2.34 -0.09 3.01
C VAL A 94 -0.94 -0.49 2.58
N ASP A 95 0.09 0.22 3.04
CA ASP A 95 1.49 -0.04 2.69
C ASP A 95 1.97 -1.43 3.14
N ARG A 96 1.42 -1.92 4.25
CA ARG A 96 1.76 -3.24 4.80
C ARG A 96 1.33 -4.38 3.87
N ALA A 97 0.14 -4.27 3.26
CA ALA A 97 -0.55 -5.41 2.64
C ALA A 97 -0.84 -5.25 1.15
N ALA A 98 -1.22 -4.06 0.69
CA ALA A 98 -1.62 -3.81 -0.69
C ALA A 98 -0.59 -4.27 -1.75
N PRO A 99 0.75 -4.18 -1.54
CA PRO A 99 1.70 -4.67 -2.52
C PRO A 99 1.56 -6.17 -2.81
N TYR A 100 1.39 -7.03 -1.81
CA TYR A 100 1.36 -8.47 -2.03
C TYR A 100 -0.05 -9.03 -2.12
N VAL A 101 -0.98 -8.57 -1.27
CA VAL A 101 -2.36 -9.05 -1.25
C VAL A 101 -3.10 -8.64 -2.53
N VAL A 102 -2.93 -7.38 -2.95
CA VAL A 102 -3.62 -6.85 -4.14
C VAL A 102 -2.69 -6.90 -5.35
N GLY A 103 -1.51 -6.27 -5.27
CA GLY A 103 -0.56 -6.24 -6.39
C GLY A 103 -0.07 -7.62 -6.78
N GLY A 104 0.31 -8.45 -5.81
CA GLY A 104 0.77 -9.82 -6.06
C GLY A 104 -0.31 -10.70 -6.71
N TYR A 105 -1.58 -10.53 -6.31
CA TYR A 105 -2.68 -11.27 -6.93
C TYR A 105 -2.99 -10.79 -8.36
N LEU A 106 -3.00 -9.47 -8.60
CA LEU A 106 -3.35 -8.91 -9.92
C LEU A 106 -2.19 -8.95 -10.93
N PHE A 107 -1.00 -9.39 -10.53
CA PHE A 107 0.14 -9.52 -11.45
C PHE A 107 -0.15 -10.57 -12.53
N GLY A 108 -0.05 -10.17 -13.80
CA GLY A 108 -0.40 -11.01 -14.95
C GLY A 108 -1.91 -11.28 -15.11
N LYS A 109 -2.78 -10.55 -14.41
CA LYS A 109 -4.25 -10.63 -14.51
C LYS A 109 -4.83 -9.30 -14.95
N ASP A 110 -6.17 -9.24 -15.08
CA ASP A 110 -6.89 -7.99 -15.28
C ASP A 110 -6.69 -7.04 -14.09
N LYS A 111 -6.26 -5.81 -14.39
CA LYS A 111 -5.92 -4.78 -13.40
C LYS A 111 -7.03 -3.77 -13.19
N THR A 112 -8.18 -3.93 -13.86
CA THR A 112 -9.38 -3.07 -13.71
C THR A 112 -9.69 -2.71 -12.25
N PRO A 113 -9.62 -3.63 -11.26
CA PRO A 113 -9.85 -3.28 -9.86
C PRO A 113 -8.96 -2.13 -9.33
N LEU A 114 -7.71 -2.01 -9.77
CA LEU A 114 -6.84 -0.90 -9.36
C LEU A 114 -7.32 0.44 -9.92
N TYR A 115 -7.82 0.44 -11.16
CA TYR A 115 -8.32 1.64 -11.82
C TYR A 115 -9.66 2.10 -11.23
N ASP A 116 -10.48 1.16 -10.77
CA ASP A 116 -11.71 1.47 -10.03
C ASP A 116 -11.39 2.07 -8.66
N LEU A 117 -10.47 1.46 -7.91
CA LEU A 117 -9.97 1.99 -6.64
C LEU A 117 -9.40 3.40 -6.79
N ALA A 118 -8.66 3.69 -7.87
CA ALA A 118 -8.09 5.01 -8.14
C ALA A 118 -9.15 6.11 -8.32
N LYS A 119 -10.40 5.75 -8.63
CA LYS A 119 -11.53 6.69 -8.81
C LYS A 119 -12.47 6.72 -7.59
N SER A 120 -12.18 5.94 -6.55
CA SER A 120 -13.02 5.86 -5.36
C SER A 120 -13.07 7.17 -4.58
N GLN A 121 -14.15 7.39 -3.84
CA GLN A 121 -14.24 8.49 -2.87
C GLN A 121 -13.38 8.25 -1.62
N ASN A 122 -13.05 6.99 -1.31
CA ASN A 122 -12.23 6.64 -0.16
C ASN A 122 -10.72 6.87 -0.44
N PRO A 123 -10.03 7.71 0.35
CA PRO A 123 -8.62 8.00 0.16
C PRO A 123 -7.73 6.75 0.27
N MET A 124 -8.07 5.81 1.15
CA MET A 124 -7.25 4.62 1.36
C MET A 124 -7.43 3.61 0.23
N GLU A 125 -8.59 3.58 -0.44
CA GLU A 125 -8.79 2.81 -1.68
C GLU A 125 -7.92 3.37 -2.81
N ARG A 126 -7.93 4.70 -3.00
CA ARG A 126 -7.05 5.36 -3.97
C ARG A 126 -5.57 5.13 -3.66
N ARG A 127 -5.19 5.14 -2.38
CA ARG A 127 -3.84 4.76 -1.95
C ARG A 127 -3.52 3.30 -2.28
N THR A 128 -4.44 2.36 -2.02
CA THR A 128 -4.28 0.94 -2.41
C THR A 128 -3.98 0.83 -3.89
N ALA A 129 -4.72 1.53 -4.76
CA ALA A 129 -4.52 1.47 -6.21
C ALA A 129 -3.05 1.69 -6.61
N ILE A 130 -2.43 2.77 -6.13
CA ILE A 130 -1.05 3.11 -6.49
C ILE A 130 -0.02 2.26 -5.72
N VAL A 131 -0.24 1.98 -4.44
CA VAL A 131 0.68 1.18 -3.60
C VAL A 131 0.79 -0.25 -4.10
N SER A 132 -0.30 -0.85 -4.58
CA SER A 132 -0.29 -2.20 -5.15
C SER A 132 0.68 -2.34 -6.32
N THR A 133 0.90 -1.26 -7.09
CA THR A 133 1.83 -1.29 -8.22
C THR A 133 3.29 -1.47 -7.80
N TYR A 134 3.63 -1.33 -6.52
CA TYR A 134 4.98 -1.65 -6.03
C TYR A 134 5.40 -3.09 -6.34
N TYR A 135 4.44 -4.04 -6.37
CA TYR A 135 4.73 -5.39 -6.81
C TYR A 135 5.20 -5.43 -8.26
N PHE A 136 4.54 -4.68 -9.15
CA PHE A 136 4.83 -4.59 -10.58
C PHE A 136 6.18 -3.91 -10.82
N ILE A 137 6.47 -2.81 -10.11
CA ILE A 137 7.75 -2.09 -10.23
C ILE A 137 8.92 -3.02 -9.92
N ARG A 138 8.81 -3.87 -8.88
CA ARG A 138 9.85 -4.86 -8.56
C ARG A 138 10.05 -5.91 -9.65
N LYS A 139 9.07 -6.10 -10.53
CA LYS A 139 9.10 -6.97 -11.71
C LYS A 139 9.47 -6.23 -13.01
N ASN A 140 9.91 -4.97 -12.92
CA ASN A 140 10.17 -4.07 -14.05
C ASN A 140 8.93 -3.66 -14.87
N GLU A 141 7.71 -3.87 -14.35
CA GLU A 141 6.49 -3.35 -14.97
C GLU A 141 6.09 -2.03 -14.30
N ILE A 142 6.27 -0.91 -15.01
CA ILE A 142 6.04 0.45 -14.48
C ILE A 142 4.83 1.16 -15.10
N ASP A 143 4.23 0.59 -16.15
CA ASP A 143 3.17 1.22 -16.93
C ASP A 143 1.95 1.58 -16.07
N ASP A 144 1.45 0.63 -15.28
CA ASP A 144 0.29 0.84 -14.43
C ASP A 144 0.56 1.87 -13.32
N THR A 145 1.80 1.97 -12.82
CA THR A 145 2.16 3.01 -11.84
C THR A 145 1.96 4.40 -12.42
N PHE A 146 2.45 4.67 -13.63
CA PHE A 146 2.28 5.98 -14.26
C PHE A 146 0.83 6.25 -14.68
N LYS A 147 0.12 5.25 -15.21
CA LYS A 147 -1.31 5.39 -15.58
C LYS A 147 -2.19 5.69 -14.36
N ILE A 148 -1.99 4.99 -13.25
CA ILE A 148 -2.73 5.26 -12.00
C ILE A 148 -2.30 6.60 -11.40
N ALA A 149 -1.01 6.94 -11.44
CA ALA A 149 -0.53 8.24 -10.98
C ALA A 149 -1.17 9.40 -11.75
N GLU A 150 -1.42 9.26 -13.05
CA GLU A 150 -2.09 10.27 -13.87
C GLU A 150 -3.54 10.51 -13.41
N ILE A 151 -4.26 9.46 -12.99
CA ILE A 151 -5.61 9.59 -12.40
C ILE A 151 -5.55 10.35 -11.07
N LEU A 152 -4.53 10.07 -10.25
CA LEU A 152 -4.40 10.57 -8.88
C LEU A 152 -3.56 11.85 -8.75
N VAL A 153 -3.02 12.40 -9.85
CA VAL A 153 -2.00 13.46 -9.81
C VAL A 153 -2.50 14.75 -9.13
N ASN A 154 -3.80 14.99 -9.18
CA ASN A 154 -4.48 16.14 -8.58
C ASN A 154 -5.31 15.78 -7.33
N ASP A 155 -5.05 14.61 -6.72
CA ASP A 155 -5.72 14.22 -5.48
C ASP A 155 -5.49 15.26 -4.38
N LYS A 156 -6.51 15.51 -3.56
CA LYS A 156 -6.46 16.49 -2.46
C LYS A 156 -5.97 15.86 -1.16
N GLU A 157 -6.02 14.54 -1.04
CA GLU A 157 -5.69 13.82 0.17
C GLU A 157 -4.19 13.65 0.34
N HIS A 158 -3.66 14.17 1.45
CA HIS A 158 -2.22 14.17 1.73
C HIS A 158 -1.60 12.76 1.63
N PHE A 159 -2.26 11.75 2.21
CA PHE A 159 -1.75 10.39 2.15
C PHE A 159 -1.84 9.77 0.75
N VAL A 160 -2.71 10.23 -0.14
CA VAL A 160 -2.66 9.78 -1.54
C VAL A 160 -1.52 10.47 -2.26
N GLN A 161 -1.36 11.79 -2.09
CA GLN A 161 -0.31 12.60 -2.71
C GLN A 161 1.10 12.07 -2.42
N THR A 162 1.38 11.70 -1.16
CA THR A 162 2.68 11.13 -0.75
C THR A 162 2.94 9.78 -1.40
N ALA A 163 1.91 8.95 -1.57
CA ALA A 163 2.02 7.67 -2.27
C ALA A 163 2.32 7.89 -3.76
N VAL A 164 1.54 8.74 -4.45
CA VAL A 164 1.75 9.04 -5.86
C VAL A 164 3.19 9.47 -6.12
N GLY A 165 3.69 10.47 -5.38
CA GLY A 165 5.05 10.97 -5.54
C GLY A 165 6.12 9.89 -5.24
N SER A 166 5.91 9.10 -4.19
CA SER A 166 6.84 8.01 -3.83
C SER A 166 6.92 6.92 -4.91
N TRP A 167 5.77 6.54 -5.49
CA TRP A 167 5.70 5.42 -6.41
C TRP A 167 6.12 5.80 -7.84
N ILE A 168 5.83 7.00 -8.32
CA ILE A 168 6.41 7.45 -9.62
C ILE A 168 7.92 7.63 -9.51
N ARG A 169 8.45 8.06 -8.36
CA ARG A 169 9.89 8.06 -8.11
C ARG A 169 10.46 6.64 -8.11
N GLU A 170 9.80 5.71 -7.43
CA GLU A 170 10.25 4.31 -7.37
C GLU A 170 10.25 3.65 -8.76
N ALA A 171 9.20 3.90 -9.56
CA ALA A 171 9.14 3.49 -10.96
C ALA A 171 10.22 4.17 -11.80
N GLY A 172 10.48 5.46 -11.57
CA GLY A 172 11.50 6.25 -12.24
C GLY A 172 12.93 5.76 -12.01
N LYS A 173 13.20 5.00 -10.95
CA LYS A 173 14.50 4.30 -10.79
C LYS A 173 14.75 3.25 -11.87
N ARG A 174 13.70 2.75 -12.53
CA ARG A 174 13.79 1.80 -13.66
C ARG A 174 13.84 2.54 -15.00
N ASP A 175 13.22 3.71 -15.08
CA ASP A 175 13.11 4.54 -16.29
C ASP A 175 13.00 6.02 -15.90
N GLU A 176 14.14 6.70 -15.84
CA GLU A 176 14.19 8.11 -15.42
C GLU A 176 13.55 9.03 -16.46
N GLU A 177 13.66 8.71 -17.75
CA GLU A 177 13.07 9.50 -18.83
C GLU A 177 11.55 9.50 -18.72
N ARG A 178 10.94 8.37 -18.38
CA ARG A 178 9.49 8.31 -18.15
C ARG A 178 9.04 9.12 -16.94
N LEU A 179 9.84 9.18 -15.89
CA LEU A 179 9.58 10.08 -14.76
C LEU A 179 9.67 11.55 -15.19
N LYS A 180 10.68 11.93 -15.97
CA LYS A 180 10.80 13.30 -16.50
C LYS A 180 9.61 13.66 -17.38
N LEU A 181 9.21 12.80 -18.32
CA LEU A 181 8.03 13.03 -19.16
C LEU A 181 6.74 13.23 -18.34
N PHE A 182 6.55 12.44 -17.28
CA PHE A 182 5.42 12.64 -16.37
C PHE A 182 5.51 14.00 -15.65
N LEU A 183 6.69 14.39 -15.17
CA LEU A 183 6.91 15.66 -14.48
C LEU A 183 6.77 16.85 -15.44
N ASP A 184 7.28 16.78 -16.65
CA ASP A 184 7.14 17.85 -17.67
C ASP A 184 5.67 18.12 -17.97
N LYS A 185 4.83 17.09 -17.95
CA LYS A 185 3.38 17.20 -18.16
C LYS A 185 2.64 17.77 -16.94
N HIS A 186 3.06 17.41 -15.72
CA HIS A 186 2.22 17.60 -14.53
C HIS A 186 2.83 18.47 -13.42
N ALA A 187 4.13 18.73 -13.41
CA ALA A 187 4.82 19.41 -12.30
C ALA A 187 4.24 20.79 -11.99
N ALA A 188 3.73 21.48 -13.02
CA ALA A 188 3.12 22.81 -12.88
C ALA A 188 1.76 22.79 -12.16
N THR A 189 1.04 21.66 -12.15
CA THR A 189 -0.34 21.56 -11.62
C THR A 189 -0.49 20.56 -10.48
N MET A 190 0.40 19.57 -10.37
CA MET A 190 0.34 18.57 -9.31
C MET A 190 0.59 19.19 -7.94
N SER A 191 0.16 18.51 -6.88
CA SER A 191 0.41 18.99 -5.52
C SER A 191 1.92 19.13 -5.23
N ARG A 192 2.29 20.17 -4.47
CA ARG A 192 3.69 20.37 -4.05
C ARG A 192 4.23 19.21 -3.21
N VAL A 193 3.35 18.48 -2.52
CA VAL A 193 3.68 17.26 -1.78
C VAL A 193 4.11 16.17 -2.77
N THR A 194 3.25 15.83 -3.74
CA THR A 194 3.55 14.84 -4.78
C THR A 194 4.86 15.16 -5.48
N LEU A 195 5.05 16.42 -5.91
CA LEU A 195 6.24 16.85 -6.61
C LEU A 195 7.52 16.64 -5.78
N ARG A 196 7.52 17.09 -4.52
CA ARG A 196 8.69 16.94 -3.63
C ARG A 196 9.08 15.49 -3.41
N PHE A 197 8.10 14.60 -3.25
CA PHE A 197 8.36 13.18 -3.16
C PHE A 197 8.91 12.63 -4.48
N ALA A 198 8.35 13.02 -5.63
CA ALA A 198 8.78 12.56 -6.95
C ALA A 198 10.26 12.86 -7.24
N ILE A 199 10.71 14.09 -6.91
CA ILE A 199 12.05 14.60 -7.26
C ILE A 199 13.09 14.40 -6.14
N GLU A 200 12.78 13.66 -5.07
CA GLU A 200 13.65 13.56 -3.88
C GLU A 200 15.08 13.13 -4.23
N LYS A 201 15.25 12.26 -5.24
CA LYS A 201 16.56 11.73 -5.66
C LYS A 201 17.22 12.49 -6.81
N PHE A 202 16.58 13.52 -7.35
CA PHE A 202 17.20 14.36 -8.38
C PHE A 202 18.30 15.24 -7.79
N ASN A 203 19.24 15.65 -8.64
CA ASN A 203 20.26 16.64 -8.28
C ASN A 203 19.62 18.01 -7.95
N PRO A 204 20.35 18.91 -7.25
CA PRO A 204 19.81 20.20 -6.84
C PRO A 204 19.28 21.05 -8.00
N GLU A 205 19.93 21.02 -9.16
CA GLU A 205 19.58 21.82 -10.34
C GLU A 205 18.21 21.39 -10.90
N LEU A 206 18.02 20.09 -11.11
CA LEU A 206 16.78 19.54 -11.65
C LEU A 206 15.63 19.64 -10.64
N ARG A 207 15.92 19.52 -9.33
CA ARG A 207 14.94 19.79 -8.29
C ARG A 207 14.47 21.24 -8.33
N LYS A 208 15.40 22.20 -8.44
CA LYS A 208 15.07 23.63 -8.55
C LYS A 208 14.25 23.93 -9.80
N TYR A 209 14.60 23.32 -10.93
CA TYR A 209 13.85 23.44 -12.18
C TYR A 209 12.38 23.06 -11.98
N TYR A 210 12.10 21.82 -11.57
CA TYR A 210 10.71 21.36 -11.41
C TYR A 210 9.95 22.10 -10.31
N LEU A 211 10.62 22.43 -9.19
CA LEU A 211 10.00 23.24 -8.13
C LEU A 211 9.64 24.66 -8.58
N GLY A 212 10.32 25.20 -9.59
CA GLY A 212 10.02 26.51 -10.18
C GLY A 212 8.85 26.49 -11.16
N LEU A 213 8.45 25.32 -11.66
CA LEU A 213 7.28 25.17 -12.54
C LEU A 213 5.96 25.13 -11.74
N ALA A 214 6.00 24.59 -10.53
CA ALA A 214 4.85 24.51 -9.64
C ALA A 214 4.42 25.92 -9.21
N LYS A 215 3.17 26.28 -9.51
CA LYS A 215 2.56 27.52 -9.03
C LYS A 215 2.30 27.51 -7.53
#